data_AF-K2FNH4-F1
#
_entry.id   AF-K2FNH4-F1
#
_cell.length_a   1.000
_cell.length_b   1.000
_cell.length_c   1.000
_cell.angle_alpha   90.00
_cell.angle_beta   90.00
_cell.angle_gamma   90.00
#
_symmetry.space_group_name_H-M   'P 1'
#
loop_
_entity.id
_entity.type
_entity.pdbx_description
1 polymer ?
#
loop_
_entity_poly.entity_id
_entity_poly.type
_entity_poly.pdbx_seq_one_letter_code
_entity_poly.pdbx_strand_id
1 'polypeptide(L)'
;ALPQLKGVAHRLEFVRELNGIKFYNDTAATIPDAAVSALGAFERPIVLIAGGTDKNLDFTEFAKEILEKTKNLVLLKGNATEKLLDKLKKSAGEEFLKNIEMAGSMDEAVSVAMAKAEKEDIILLSPGAASFGLFANEFDRGDKFRDAVKKLK
;
A
#
# COMPACT_ATOMS: atom_id res chain seq x y z
N ALA A 1 -24.26 13.75 20.84
CA ALA A 1 -22.89 13.41 20.43
C ALA A 1 -22.98 12.40 19.30
N LEU A 2 -22.44 12.70 18.12
CA LEU A 2 -22.37 11.72 17.04
C LEU A 2 -21.46 10.58 17.52
N PRO A 3 -21.86 9.30 17.40
CA PRO A 3 -20.98 8.18 17.72
C PRO A 3 -19.71 8.36 16.90
N GLN A 4 -18.53 8.20 17.54
CA GLN A 4 -17.25 8.18 16.84
C GLN A 4 -17.41 7.24 15.65
N LEU A 5 -17.39 7.79 14.43
CA LEU A 5 -17.42 7.02 13.20
C LEU A 5 -16.18 6.13 13.23
N LYS A 6 -16.35 4.88 13.71
CA LYS A 6 -15.35 3.84 13.48
C LYS A 6 -15.14 3.80 11.98
N GLY A 7 -13.92 4.04 11.52
CA GLY A 7 -13.58 4.09 10.11
C GLY A 7 -14.19 2.90 9.36
N VAL A 8 -14.62 3.12 8.12
CA VAL A 8 -15.18 2.06 7.30
C VAL A 8 -14.07 1.04 7.08
N ALA A 9 -14.30 -0.21 7.52
CA ALA A 9 -13.33 -1.28 7.33
C ALA A 9 -12.88 -1.32 5.86
N HIS A 10 -11.59 -1.58 5.63
CA HIS A 10 -10.98 -1.62 4.29
C HIS A 10 -10.89 -0.30 3.51
N ARG A 11 -11.32 0.84 4.08
CA ARG A 11 -11.22 2.18 3.46
C ARG A 11 -10.52 3.14 4.41
N LEU A 12 -9.22 3.35 4.20
CA LEU A 12 -8.34 4.10 5.12
C LEU A 12 -8.58 3.71 6.59
N GLU A 13 -8.80 2.42 6.83
CA GLU A 13 -9.09 1.88 8.15
C GLU A 13 -7.81 1.92 8.99
N PHE A 14 -7.81 2.67 10.09
CA PHE A 14 -6.74 2.61 11.07
C PHE A 14 -6.73 1.24 11.75
N VAL A 15 -5.64 0.48 11.58
CA VAL A 15 -5.50 -0.89 12.09
C VAL A 15 -4.83 -0.91 13.46
N ARG A 16 -3.67 -0.24 13.59
CA ARG A 16 -2.83 -0.26 14.79
C ARG A 16 -1.80 0.87 14.72
N GLU A 17 -1.30 1.27 15.88
CA GLU A 17 -0.02 1.99 16.01
C GLU A 17 0.97 1.13 16.79
N LEU A 18 2.21 1.04 16.29
CA LEU A 18 3.30 0.28 16.91
C LEU A 18 4.60 1.08 16.76
N ASN A 19 5.31 1.33 17.86
CA ASN A 19 6.56 2.10 17.87
C ASN A 19 6.45 3.49 17.20
N GLY A 20 5.26 4.11 17.27
CA GLY A 20 4.97 5.39 16.62
C GLY A 20 4.68 5.32 15.12
N ILE A 21 4.64 4.11 14.53
CA ILE A 21 4.26 3.86 13.14
C ILE A 21 2.78 3.51 13.08
N LYS A 22 2.03 4.17 12.20
CA LYS A 22 0.59 3.94 12.03
C LYS A 22 0.31 3.09 10.80
N PHE A 23 -0.57 2.10 10.96
CA PHE A 23 -0.95 1.17 9.91
C PHE A 23 -2.37 1.47 9.43
N TYR A 24 -2.54 1.64 8.12
CA TYR A 24 -3.83 1.88 7.50
C TYR A 24 -4.14 0.84 6.42
N ASN A 25 -5.34 0.30 6.48
CA ASN A 25 -5.87 -0.66 5.53
C ASN A 25 -6.85 0.02 4.58
N ASP A 26 -6.43 0.16 3.33
CA ASP A 26 -7.21 0.70 2.23
C ASP A 26 -7.28 -0.30 1.07
N THR A 27 -7.41 -1.60 1.39
CA THR A 27 -7.47 -2.68 0.38
C THR A 27 -8.60 -2.49 -0.65
N ALA A 28 -9.63 -1.68 -0.34
CA ALA A 28 -10.72 -1.35 -1.25
C ALA A 28 -10.28 -0.45 -2.42
N ALA A 29 -9.12 0.19 -2.36
CA ALA A 29 -8.51 0.89 -3.48
C ALA A 29 -7.99 -0.09 -4.55
N THR A 30 -8.94 -0.71 -5.26
CA THR A 30 -8.66 -1.71 -6.31
C THR A 30 -8.41 -1.09 -7.69
N ILE A 31 -8.30 0.23 -7.77
CA ILE A 31 -7.99 1.02 -8.97
C ILE A 31 -6.98 2.13 -8.64
N PRO A 32 -6.17 2.61 -9.60
CA PRO A 32 -5.14 3.61 -9.37
C PRO A 32 -5.66 4.92 -8.75
N ASP A 33 -6.77 5.47 -9.26
CA ASP A 33 -7.34 6.74 -8.78
C ASP A 33 -7.74 6.72 -7.30
N ALA A 34 -8.23 5.57 -6.83
CA ALA A 34 -8.57 5.39 -5.42
C ALA A 34 -7.30 5.40 -4.55
N ALA A 35 -6.23 4.78 -5.03
CA ALA A 35 -4.96 4.76 -4.31
C ALA A 35 -4.26 6.13 -4.31
N VAL A 36 -4.37 6.90 -5.41
CA VAL A 36 -3.94 8.31 -5.46
C VAL A 36 -4.67 9.14 -4.39
N SER A 37 -5.99 8.98 -4.29
CA SER A 37 -6.79 9.67 -3.27
C SER A 37 -6.37 9.28 -1.85
N ALA A 38 -6.01 8.02 -1.63
CA ALA A 38 -5.54 7.52 -0.34
C ALA A 38 -4.16 8.07 0.04
N LEU A 39 -3.23 8.18 -0.91
CA LEU A 39 -1.92 8.80 -0.69
C LEU A 39 -2.07 10.28 -0.30
N GLY A 40 -2.97 11.01 -0.97
CA GLY A 40 -3.25 12.42 -0.67
C GLY A 40 -3.94 12.67 0.68
N ALA A 41 -4.42 11.64 1.38
CA ALA A 41 -5.07 11.78 2.68
C ALA A 41 -4.08 11.98 3.84
N PHE A 42 -2.77 11.84 3.59
CA PHE A 42 -1.75 11.90 4.61
C PHE A 42 -0.69 12.95 4.31
N GLU A 43 -0.28 13.69 5.34
CA GLU A 43 0.81 14.67 5.28
C GLU A 43 2.16 14.10 5.72
N ARG A 44 2.21 12.80 6.04
CA ARG A 44 3.38 12.11 6.60
C ARG A 44 4.04 11.21 5.57
N PRO A 45 5.34 10.88 5.71
CA PRO A 45 5.99 9.92 4.83
C PRO A 45 5.29 8.55 4.87
N ILE A 46 5.11 7.96 3.69
CA ILE A 46 4.38 6.71 3.52
C ILE A 46 5.33 5.60 3.06
N VAL A 47 5.24 4.44 3.71
CA VAL A 47 5.68 3.16 3.15
C VAL A 47 4.45 2.47 2.57
N LEU A 48 4.39 2.42 1.24
CA LEU A 48 3.21 1.94 0.52
C LEU A 48 3.33 0.45 0.20
N ILE A 49 2.28 -0.31 0.47
CA ILE A 49 2.09 -1.66 -0.06
C ILE A 49 1.11 -1.57 -1.24
N ALA A 50 1.60 -1.82 -2.45
CA ALA A 50 0.84 -1.66 -3.70
C ALA A 50 0.94 -2.87 -4.64
N GLY A 51 0.19 -2.83 -5.74
CA GLY A 51 0.29 -3.83 -6.81
C GLY A 51 -0.72 -4.98 -6.69
N GLY A 52 -0.61 -5.90 -7.63
CA GLY A 52 -1.55 -7.00 -7.84
C GLY A 52 -1.94 -7.12 -9.32
N THR A 53 -3.23 -7.40 -9.57
CA THR A 53 -3.73 -7.70 -10.90
C THR A 53 -4.43 -6.49 -11.54
N ASP A 54 -4.10 -6.24 -12.80
CA ASP A 54 -4.61 -5.13 -13.58
C ASP A 54 -6.00 -5.44 -14.17
N LYS A 55 -6.80 -4.38 -14.27
CA LYS A 55 -8.11 -4.34 -14.96
C LYS A 55 -8.02 -3.56 -16.28
N ASN A 56 -6.82 -3.50 -16.88
CA ASN A 56 -6.46 -2.69 -18.05
C ASN A 56 -6.59 -1.18 -17.79
N LEU A 57 -6.01 -0.71 -16.68
CA LEU A 57 -6.06 0.68 -16.24
C LEU A 57 -4.75 1.42 -16.51
N ASP A 58 -4.79 2.76 -16.46
CA ASP A 58 -3.59 3.60 -16.53
C ASP A 58 -3.02 3.84 -15.13
N PHE A 59 -1.73 3.59 -14.97
CA PHE A 59 -0.98 3.73 -13.72
C PHE A 59 -0.10 4.98 -13.71
N THR A 60 -0.19 5.84 -14.72
CA THR A 60 0.70 7.00 -14.89
C THR A 60 0.61 7.98 -13.71
N GLU A 61 -0.60 8.43 -13.35
CA GLU A 61 -0.76 9.33 -12.20
C GLU A 61 -0.45 8.64 -10.87
N PHE A 62 -0.77 7.36 -10.72
CA PHE A 62 -0.44 6.62 -9.51
C PHE A 62 1.07 6.48 -9.32
N ALA A 63 1.83 6.20 -10.39
CA ALA A 63 3.29 6.17 -10.35
C ALA A 63 3.86 7.54 -9.94
N LYS A 64 3.30 8.63 -10.45
CA LYS A 64 3.70 9.99 -10.08
C LYS A 64 3.44 10.28 -8.60
N GLU A 65 2.23 9.96 -8.10
CA GLU A 65 1.86 10.19 -6.70
C GLU A 65 2.71 9.34 -5.74
N ILE A 66 3.05 8.11 -6.14
CA ILE A 66 3.98 7.25 -5.40
C ILE A 66 5.32 7.96 -5.21
N LEU A 67 5.89 8.55 -6.27
CA LEU A 67 7.18 9.23 -6.19
C LEU A 67 7.15 10.49 -5.31
N GLU A 68 6.00 11.14 -5.20
CA GLU A 68 5.85 12.35 -4.39
C GLU A 68 5.60 12.04 -2.90
N LYS A 69 4.78 11.04 -2.60
CA LYS A 69 4.25 10.80 -1.23
C LYS A 69 4.89 9.64 -0.50
N THR A 70 5.59 8.75 -1.20
CA THR A 70 6.13 7.53 -0.59
C THR A 70 7.64 7.60 -0.45
N LYS A 71 8.16 7.04 0.64
CA LYS A 71 9.61 6.88 0.84
C LYS A 71 10.10 5.49 0.43
N ASN A 72 9.24 4.48 0.57
CA ASN A 72 9.49 3.09 0.20
C ASN A 72 8.21 2.48 -0.38
N LEU A 73 8.41 1.54 -1.31
CA LEU A 73 7.33 0.86 -2.01
C LEU A 73 7.52 -0.65 -1.92
N VAL A 74 6.52 -1.35 -1.40
CA VAL A 74 6.46 -2.80 -1.35
C VAL A 74 5.41 -3.28 -2.34
N LEU A 75 5.82 -4.05 -3.32
CA LEU A 75 5.01 -4.47 -4.45
C LEU A 75 4.56 -5.94 -4.30
N LEU A 76 3.25 -6.14 -4.32
CA LEU A 76 2.61 -7.44 -4.41
C LEU A 76 2.68 -7.94 -5.86
N LYS A 77 2.92 -9.24 -6.06
CA LYS A 77 3.06 -9.81 -7.41
C LYS A 77 1.77 -9.70 -8.26
N GLY A 78 1.93 -9.33 -9.53
CA GLY A 78 0.88 -9.39 -10.57
C GLY A 78 1.20 -8.49 -11.77
N ASN A 79 0.37 -8.53 -12.80
CA ASN A 79 0.61 -7.78 -14.04
C ASN A 79 0.42 -6.26 -13.90
N ALA A 80 -0.39 -5.78 -12.94
CA ALA A 80 -0.46 -4.34 -12.63
C ALA A 80 0.88 -3.85 -12.07
N THR A 81 1.52 -4.70 -11.28
CA THR A 81 2.81 -4.42 -10.67
C THR A 81 3.90 -4.24 -11.72
N GLU A 82 3.92 -5.08 -12.76
CA GLU A 82 4.84 -4.94 -13.88
C GLU A 82 4.63 -3.60 -14.61
N LYS A 83 3.38 -3.27 -14.92
CA LYS A 83 3.02 -1.98 -15.55
C LYS A 83 3.43 -0.78 -14.69
N LEU A 84 3.16 -0.85 -13.38
CA LEU A 84 3.51 0.20 -12.44
C LEU A 84 5.03 0.36 -12.34
N LEU A 85 5.77 -0.75 -12.26
CA LEU A 85 7.23 -0.74 -12.22
C LEU A 85 7.84 -0.13 -13.48
N ASP A 86 7.28 -0.43 -14.66
CA ASP A 86 7.72 0.17 -15.93
C ASP A 86 7.51 1.68 -15.98
N LYS A 87 6.43 2.18 -15.37
CA LYS A 87 6.19 3.63 -15.24
C LYS A 87 7.18 4.25 -14.24
N LEU A 88 7.38 3.63 -13.09
CA LEU A 88 8.32 4.09 -12.07
C LEU A 88 9.75 4.14 -12.63
N LYS A 89 10.22 3.11 -13.34
CA LYS A 89 11.56 3.09 -13.96
C LYS A 89 11.80 4.22 -14.97
N LYS A 90 10.75 4.77 -15.58
CA LYS A 90 10.87 5.88 -16.54
C LYS A 90 10.94 7.24 -15.88
N SER A 91 10.47 7.36 -14.64
CA SER A 91 10.27 8.65 -13.97
C SER A 91 11.00 8.78 -12.63
N ALA A 92 11.39 7.68 -12.01
CA ALA A 92 12.08 7.63 -10.73
C ALA A 92 13.59 7.76 -10.89
N GLY A 93 14.24 8.40 -9.91
CA GLY A 93 15.69 8.34 -9.76
C GLY A 93 16.17 6.96 -9.29
N GLU A 94 17.44 6.64 -9.53
CA GLU A 94 18.04 5.36 -9.13
C GLU A 94 17.93 5.06 -7.63
N GLU A 95 17.94 6.10 -6.79
CA GLU A 95 17.79 5.95 -5.33
C GLU A 95 16.41 5.43 -4.95
N PHE A 96 15.34 5.99 -5.52
CA PHE A 96 13.98 5.52 -5.26
C PHE A 96 13.78 4.09 -5.76
N LEU A 97 14.36 3.74 -6.92
CA LEU A 97 14.27 2.38 -7.45
C LEU A 97 14.89 1.32 -6.52
N LYS A 98 15.88 1.69 -5.69
CA LYS A 98 16.46 0.81 -4.66
C LYS A 98 15.53 0.62 -3.44
N ASN A 99 14.56 1.52 -3.26
CA ASN A 99 13.56 1.46 -2.19
C ASN A 99 12.29 0.71 -2.62
N ILE A 100 12.28 0.12 -3.82
CA ILE A 100 11.21 -0.76 -4.29
C ILE A 100 11.57 -2.21 -3.96
N GLU A 101 10.72 -2.86 -3.18
CA GLU A 101 10.85 -4.28 -2.83
C GLU A 101 9.65 -5.08 -3.31
N MET A 102 9.87 -6.34 -3.67
CA MET A 102 8.80 -7.26 -4.07
C MET A 102 8.47 -8.17 -2.88
N ALA A 103 7.19 -8.42 -2.66
CA ALA A 103 6.72 -9.37 -1.65
C ALA A 103 5.85 -10.47 -2.28
N GLY A 104 6.11 -11.72 -1.91
CA GLY A 104 5.35 -12.89 -2.32
C GLY A 104 4.13 -13.17 -1.43
N SER A 105 4.03 -12.53 -0.26
CA SER A 105 2.90 -12.68 0.67
C SER A 105 2.61 -11.39 1.43
N MET A 106 1.44 -11.30 2.07
CA MET A 106 1.11 -10.14 2.90
C MET A 106 1.93 -10.08 4.20
N ASP A 107 2.24 -11.23 4.81
CA ASP A 107 3.11 -11.28 6.01
C ASP A 107 4.52 -10.76 5.68
N GLU A 108 5.07 -11.15 4.52
CA GLU A 108 6.34 -10.61 4.01
C GLU A 108 6.23 -9.11 3.71
N ALA A 109 5.17 -8.68 3.02
CA ALA A 109 4.98 -7.28 2.65
C ALA A 109 4.95 -6.36 3.89
N VAL A 110 4.20 -6.76 4.93
CA VAL A 110 4.13 -6.02 6.19
C VAL A 110 5.46 -6.03 6.93
N SER A 111 6.18 -7.16 6.90
CA SER A 111 7.50 -7.26 7.55
C SER A 111 8.53 -6.35 6.89
N VAL A 112 8.59 -6.34 5.55
CA VAL A 112 9.44 -5.44 4.76
C VAL A 112 9.06 -3.98 5.01
N ALA A 113 7.76 -3.66 4.96
CA ALA A 113 7.29 -2.31 5.22
C ALA A 113 7.67 -1.82 6.62
N MET A 114 7.53 -2.67 7.64
CA MET A 114 7.93 -2.37 9.01
C MET A 114 9.45 -2.13 9.14
N ALA A 115 10.28 -2.89 8.43
CA ALA A 115 11.73 -2.73 8.46
C ALA A 115 12.21 -1.41 7.83
N LYS A 116 11.39 -0.79 6.97
CA LYS A 116 11.69 0.50 6.31
C LYS A 116 11.02 1.70 6.95
N ALA A 117 10.01 1.46 7.77
CA ALA A 117 9.28 2.51 8.46
C ALA A 117 10.08 3.01 9.67
N GLU A 118 9.97 4.31 9.91
CA GLU A 118 10.56 5.02 11.05
C GLU A 118 9.44 5.61 11.90
N LYS A 119 9.77 6.06 13.10
CA LYS A 119 8.79 6.68 14.00
C LYS A 119 8.06 7.81 13.27
N GLU A 120 6.75 7.89 13.47
CA GLU A 120 5.81 8.86 12.88
C GLU A 120 5.36 8.55 11.45
N ASP A 121 6.01 7.59 10.76
CA ASP A 121 5.59 7.15 9.44
C ASP A 121 4.24 6.43 9.42
N ILE A 122 3.76 6.28 8.19
CA ILE A 122 2.58 5.50 7.87
C ILE A 122 2.96 4.29 7.01
N ILE A 123 2.46 3.12 7.39
CA ILE A 123 2.40 1.95 6.51
C ILE A 123 0.97 1.87 5.96
N LEU A 124 0.85 2.03 4.65
CA LEU A 124 -0.44 2.05 3.96
C LEU A 124 -0.56 0.85 3.02
N LEU A 125 -1.58 0.03 3.21
CA LEU A 125 -2.04 -0.88 2.15
C LEU A 125 -3.04 -0.13 1.28
N SER A 126 -2.60 0.37 0.12
CA SER A 126 -3.49 0.94 -0.90
C SER A 126 -3.05 0.42 -2.28
N PRO A 127 -3.65 -0.68 -2.75
CA PRO A 127 -3.06 -1.52 -3.79
C PRO A 127 -3.07 -0.92 -5.19
N GLY A 128 -4.01 -0.02 -5.49
CA GLY A 128 -4.22 0.52 -6.84
C GLY A 128 -4.61 -0.54 -7.88
N ALA A 129 -4.85 -1.78 -7.44
CA ALA A 129 -4.99 -2.96 -8.29
C ALA A 129 -5.88 -4.03 -7.64
N ALA A 130 -6.42 -4.91 -8.48
CA ALA A 130 -7.21 -6.05 -8.03
C ALA A 130 -6.37 -7.05 -7.23
N SER A 131 -7.02 -7.80 -6.35
CA SER A 131 -6.36 -8.75 -5.44
C SER A 131 -6.16 -10.16 -6.03
N PHE A 132 -6.65 -10.40 -7.26
CA PHE A 132 -6.61 -11.73 -7.89
C PHE A 132 -5.18 -12.27 -8.00
N GLY A 133 -5.02 -13.58 -7.80
CA GLY A 133 -3.74 -14.28 -7.78
C GLY A 133 -3.31 -14.63 -6.36
N LEU A 134 -2.80 -13.65 -5.62
CA LEU A 134 -2.28 -13.85 -4.25
C LEU A 134 -3.38 -13.97 -3.17
N PHE A 135 -4.58 -13.48 -3.46
CA PHE A 135 -5.68 -13.40 -2.50
C PHE A 135 -6.99 -13.90 -3.10
N ALA A 136 -7.90 -14.37 -2.25
CA ALA A 136 -9.22 -14.83 -2.70
C ALA A 136 -10.08 -13.67 -3.24
N ASN A 137 -10.00 -12.51 -2.58
CA ASN A 137 -10.65 -11.25 -2.95
C ASN A 137 -10.01 -10.09 -2.17
N GLU A 138 -10.51 -8.87 -2.37
CA GLU A 138 -9.98 -7.67 -1.75
C GLU A 138 -10.16 -7.64 -0.23
N PHE A 139 -11.21 -8.30 0.29
CA PHE A 139 -11.45 -8.40 1.73
C PHE A 139 -10.46 -9.36 2.38
N ASP A 140 -10.22 -10.54 1.79
CA ASP A 140 -9.17 -11.49 2.20
C ASP A 140 -7.79 -10.83 2.25
N ARG A 141 -7.47 -9.99 1.24
CA ARG A 141 -6.22 -9.19 1.24
C ARG A 141 -6.16 -8.24 2.45
N GLY A 142 -7.25 -7.55 2.76
CA GLY A 142 -7.32 -6.65 3.92
C GLY A 142 -7.27 -7.38 5.26
N ASP A 143 -7.96 -8.51 5.38
CA ASP A 143 -7.91 -9.39 6.55
C ASP A 143 -6.49 -9.87 6.81
N LYS A 144 -5.81 -10.37 5.78
CA LYS A 144 -4.41 -10.79 5.86
C LYS A 144 -3.49 -9.65 6.28
N PHE A 145 -3.74 -8.43 5.83
CA PHE A 145 -2.97 -7.27 6.29
C PHE A 145 -3.20 -6.99 7.76
N ARG A 146 -4.46 -6.98 8.23
CA ARG A 146 -4.77 -6.83 9.66
C ARG A 146 -4.09 -7.89 10.51
N ASP A 147 -4.14 -9.15 10.06
CA ASP A 147 -3.56 -10.26 10.79
C ASP A 147 -2.03 -10.20 10.80
N ALA A 148 -1.40 -9.86 9.68
CA ALA A 148 0.04 -9.61 9.61
C ALA A 148 0.48 -8.50 10.57
N VAL A 149 -0.24 -7.36 10.59
CA VAL A 149 0.05 -6.23 11.48
C VAL A 149 -0.13 -6.60 12.97
N LYS A 150 -1.11 -7.45 13.30
CA LYS A 150 -1.30 -7.94 14.68
C LYS A 150 -0.18 -8.87 15.14
N LYS A 151 0.47 -9.61 14.24
CA LYS A 151 1.60 -10.50 14.56
C LYS A 151 2.90 -9.74 14.87
N LEU A 152 3.03 -8.48 14.46
CA LEU A 152 4.19 -7.64 14.76
C LEU A 152 4.31 -7.43 16.28
N LYS A 153 5.54 -7.57 16.80
CA LYS A 153 5.89 -7.40 18.21
C LYS A 153 6.47 -6.03 18.47
#